data_AF-A0A847ZTX2-F1
#
_entry.id   AF-A0A847ZTX2-F1
#
_cell.length_a   1.000
_cell.length_b   1.000
_cell.length_c   1.000
_cell.angle_alpha   90.00
_cell.angle_beta   90.00
_cell.angle_gamma   90.00
#
_symmetry.space_group_name_H-M   'P 1'
#
loop_
_entity.id
_entity.type
_entity.pdbx_description
1 polymer ?
#
loop_
_entity_poly.entity_id
_entity_poly.type
_entity_poly.pdbx_seq_one_letter_code
_entity_poly.pdbx_strand_id
1 'polypeptide(L)'
;MTTIIHAPAWTAGVLAWLAGQPENCACAIVFPSYRPDLVEQLATAANAQFCDYRKLKMAPLGWQAANLTLDILSSTAEEEMDHGKDVVLHNVEAMLSLITREKREWWLE
;
A
#
# COMPACT_ATOMS: atom_id res chain seq x y z
N MET A 1 -9.31 -18.44 21.35
CA MET A 1 -10.49 -17.83 20.68
C MET A 1 -9.99 -17.24 19.39
N THR A 2 -10.35 -17.84 18.25
CA THR A 2 -9.95 -17.35 16.93
C THR A 2 -10.98 -16.32 16.50
N THR A 3 -10.62 -15.04 16.49
CA THR A 3 -11.49 -13.97 15.98
C THR A 3 -11.69 -14.21 14.50
N ILE A 4 -12.88 -14.66 14.10
CA ILE A 4 -13.26 -14.70 12.69
C ILE A 4 -13.45 -13.25 12.26
N ILE A 5 -12.44 -12.68 11.63
CA ILE A 5 -12.54 -11.37 11.00
C ILE A 5 -13.30 -11.61 9.69
N HIS A 6 -14.59 -11.25 9.65
CA HIS A 6 -15.33 -11.24 8.40
C HIS A 6 -14.77 -10.12 7.51
N ALA A 7 -14.05 -10.52 6.47
CA ALA A 7 -13.61 -9.60 5.41
C ALA A 7 -14.83 -8.91 4.78
N PRO A 8 -14.82 -7.57 4.60
CA PRO A 8 -15.91 -6.86 3.95
C PRO A 8 -16.15 -7.39 2.53
N ALA A 9 -17.42 -7.56 2.14
CA ALA A 9 -17.80 -8.21 0.88
C ALA A 9 -17.14 -7.61 -0.37
N TRP A 10 -16.86 -6.30 -0.38
CA TRP A 10 -16.23 -5.63 -1.51
C TRP A 10 -14.77 -6.09 -1.74
N THR A 11 -14.07 -6.55 -0.70
CA THR A 11 -12.67 -7.01 -0.79
C THR A 11 -12.55 -8.35 -1.52
N ALA A 12 -13.64 -9.12 -1.62
CA ALA A 12 -13.63 -10.48 -2.13
C ALA A 12 -13.04 -10.59 -3.54
N GLY A 13 -13.36 -9.65 -4.43
CA GLY A 13 -12.82 -9.64 -5.80
C GLY A 13 -11.30 -9.40 -5.84
N VAL A 14 -10.79 -8.52 -4.98
CA VAL A 14 -9.37 -8.22 -4.86
C VAL A 14 -8.61 -9.42 -4.28
N LEU A 15 -9.13 -10.00 -3.20
CA LEU A 15 -8.52 -11.16 -2.55
C LEU A 15 -8.50 -12.39 -3.47
N ALA A 16 -9.58 -12.63 -4.22
CA ALA A 16 -9.64 -13.70 -5.20
C ALA A 16 -8.63 -13.50 -6.34
N TRP A 17 -8.44 -12.25 -6.78
CA TRP A 17 -7.42 -11.92 -7.78
C TRP A 17 -6.01 -12.15 -7.24
N LEU A 18 -5.71 -11.66 -6.03
CA LEU A 18 -4.40 -11.81 -5.35
C LEU A 18 -4.03 -13.28 -5.15
N ALA A 19 -4.98 -14.13 -4.75
CA ALA A 19 -4.74 -15.55 -4.53
C ALA A 19 -4.32 -16.32 -5.81
N GLY A 20 -4.55 -15.75 -6.99
CA GLY A 20 -4.13 -16.31 -8.27
C GLY A 20 -2.81 -15.76 -8.83
N GLN A 21 -2.14 -14.86 -8.11
CA GLN A 21 -0.91 -14.21 -8.57
C GLN A 21 0.37 -14.86 -8.00
N PRO A 22 1.55 -14.61 -8.60
CA PRO A 22 2.84 -14.95 -8.02
C PRO A 22 3.10 -14.26 -6.67
N GLU A 23 4.01 -14.83 -5.85
CA GLU A 23 4.38 -14.31 -4.53
C GLU A 23 4.96 -12.88 -4.54
N ASN A 24 5.49 -12.43 -5.68
CA ASN A 24 6.12 -11.11 -5.83
C ASN A 24 5.31 -10.17 -6.72
N CYS A 25 4.00 -10.31 -6.79
CA CYS A 25 3.17 -9.38 -7.56
C CYS A 25 2.77 -8.16 -6.72
N ALA A 26 2.45 -7.05 -7.40
CA ALA A 26 1.72 -5.96 -6.78
C ALA A 26 0.56 -5.49 -7.66
N CYS A 27 -0.41 -4.82 -7.06
CA CYS A 27 -1.49 -4.18 -7.79
C CYS A 27 -1.77 -2.78 -7.26
N ALA A 28 -2.13 -1.89 -8.17
CA ALA A 28 -2.63 -0.57 -7.83
C ALA A 28 -4.16 -0.59 -7.78
N ILE A 29 -4.74 -0.25 -6.63
CA ILE A 29 -6.19 -0.13 -6.46
C ILE A 29 -6.54 1.35 -6.41
N VAL A 30 -7.29 1.81 -7.40
CA VAL A 30 -7.68 3.22 -7.54
C VAL A 30 -9.13 3.40 -7.11
N PHE A 31 -9.33 4.13 -6.01
CA PHE A 31 -10.65 4.51 -5.55
C PHE A 31 -11.09 5.85 -6.18
N PRO A 32 -12.39 6.06 -6.44
CA PRO A 32 -12.90 7.31 -7.02
C PRO A 32 -12.83 8.51 -6.06
N SER A 33 -12.58 8.26 -4.77
CA SER A 33 -12.43 9.29 -3.73
C SER A 33 -11.47 8.82 -2.65
N TYR A 34 -11.04 9.77 -1.81
CA TYR A 34 -10.18 9.48 -0.66
C TYR A 34 -10.92 8.59 0.35
N ARG A 35 -10.56 7.31 0.41
CA ARG A 35 -11.21 6.26 1.21
C ARG A 35 -10.22 5.46 2.05
N PRO A 36 -9.55 6.09 3.03
CA PRO A 36 -8.59 5.39 3.90
C PRO A 36 -9.24 4.24 4.66
N ASP A 37 -10.54 4.35 4.97
CA ASP A 37 -11.35 3.31 5.61
C ASP A 37 -11.39 2.01 4.80
N LEU A 38 -11.47 2.11 3.47
CA LEU A 38 -11.46 0.94 2.60
C LEU A 38 -10.06 0.34 2.50
N VAL A 39 -9.02 1.16 2.51
CA VAL A 39 -7.65 0.64 2.43
C VAL A 39 -7.26 -0.11 3.70
N GLU A 40 -7.63 0.41 4.88
CA GLU A 40 -7.44 -0.27 6.17
C GLU A 40 -8.24 -1.59 6.25
N GLN A 41 -9.47 -1.60 5.73
CA GLN A 41 -10.29 -2.81 5.60
C GLN A 41 -9.62 -3.88 4.72
N LEU A 42 -9.06 -3.48 3.57
CA LEU A 42 -8.37 -4.40 2.67
C LEU A 42 -7.11 -4.97 3.30
N ALA A 43 -6.28 -4.14 3.93
CA ALA A 43 -5.08 -4.61 4.63
C ALA A 43 -5.44 -5.65 5.71
N THR A 44 -6.50 -5.38 6.48
CA THR A 44 -7.02 -6.33 7.46
C THR A 44 -7.49 -7.63 6.81
N ALA A 45 -8.27 -7.53 5.72
CA ALA A 45 -8.85 -8.67 5.03
C ALA A 45 -7.79 -9.55 4.32
N ALA A 46 -6.73 -8.93 3.80
CA ALA A 46 -5.59 -9.61 3.19
C ALA A 46 -4.60 -10.15 4.22
N ASN A 47 -4.81 -9.90 5.52
CA ASN A 47 -3.81 -10.11 6.56
C ASN A 47 -2.45 -9.49 6.16
N ALA A 48 -2.48 -8.27 5.65
CA ALA A 48 -1.32 -7.48 5.25
C ALA A 48 -1.03 -6.38 6.29
N GLN A 49 0.19 -5.86 6.27
CA GLN A 49 0.57 -4.66 7.00
C GLN A 49 0.00 -3.43 6.30
N PHE A 50 -0.66 -2.56 7.06
CA PHE A 50 -1.15 -1.28 6.52
C PHE A 50 -0.12 -0.18 6.76
N CYS A 51 0.35 0.46 5.69
CA CYS A 51 1.23 1.61 5.77
C CYS A 51 0.59 2.83 5.08
N ASP A 52 0.19 3.82 5.88
CA ASP A 52 -0.25 5.14 5.40
C ASP A 52 0.95 6.09 5.39
N TYR A 53 1.52 6.30 4.20
CA TYR A 53 2.73 7.10 4.06
C TYR A 53 2.54 8.54 4.57
N ARG A 54 1.36 9.11 4.33
CA ARG A 54 1.05 10.46 4.79
C ARG A 54 1.06 10.54 6.31
N LYS A 55 0.46 9.57 7.01
CA LYS A 55 0.47 9.56 8.49
C LYS A 55 1.86 9.24 9.04
N LEU A 56 2.58 8.30 8.43
CA LEU A 56 3.85 7.79 8.97
C LEU A 56 5.03 8.74 8.74
N LYS A 57 5.15 9.32 7.54
CA LYS A 57 6.33 10.09 7.13
C LYS A 57 6.03 11.58 6.90
N MET A 58 4.89 11.94 6.33
CA MET A 58 4.59 13.36 6.02
C MET A 58 4.08 14.14 7.23
N ALA A 59 3.09 13.61 7.95
CA ALA A 59 2.43 14.31 9.05
C ALA A 59 3.41 14.74 10.17
N PRO A 60 4.40 13.92 10.57
CA PRO A 60 5.38 14.34 11.58
C PRO A 60 6.26 15.52 11.16
N LEU A 61 6.48 15.70 9.85
CA LEU A 61 7.33 16.77 9.30
C LEU A 61 6.57 18.09 9.10
N GLY A 62 5.23 18.05 9.08
CA GLY A 62 4.39 19.23 8.88
C GLY A 62 4.78 20.00 7.62
N TRP A 63 5.25 21.24 7.79
CA TRP A 63 5.66 22.11 6.69
C TRP A 63 6.93 21.63 5.98
N GLN A 64 7.76 20.83 6.66
CA GLN A 64 8.97 20.25 6.08
C GLN A 64 8.69 19.04 5.19
N ALA A 65 7.45 18.54 5.13
CA ALA A 65 7.08 17.41 4.26
C ALA A 65 7.37 17.68 2.79
N ALA A 66 7.38 18.94 2.35
CA ALA A 66 7.77 19.34 0.99
C ALA A 66 9.22 19.01 0.63
N ASN A 67 10.08 18.76 1.62
CA ASN A 67 11.48 18.38 1.42
C ASN A 67 11.68 16.87 1.30
N LEU A 68 10.63 16.06 1.45
CA LEU A 68 10.73 14.61 1.26
C LEU A 68 11.07 14.30 -0.19
N THR A 69 12.17 13.57 -0.40
CA THR A 69 12.53 13.07 -1.72
C THR A 69 11.74 11.82 -2.06
N LEU A 70 11.70 11.49 -3.35
CA LEU A 70 11.11 10.24 -3.82
C LEU A 70 11.83 9.00 -3.28
N ASP A 71 13.14 9.11 -3.03
CA ASP A 71 13.91 8.00 -2.47
C ASP A 71 13.41 7.64 -1.07
N ILE A 72 12.97 8.61 -0.27
CA ILE A 72 12.40 8.33 1.07
C ILE A 72 11.07 7.57 0.95
N LEU A 73 10.27 7.86 -0.07
CA LEU A 73 9.03 7.13 -0.37
C LEU A 73 9.33 5.66 -0.72
N SER A 74 10.25 5.42 -1.65
CA SER A 74 10.62 4.06 -2.08
C SER A 74 11.28 3.28 -0.94
N SER A 75 12.23 3.87 -0.22
CA SER A 75 12.87 3.22 0.93
C SER A 75 11.88 2.92 2.05
N THR A 76 10.88 3.78 2.29
CA THR A 76 9.83 3.47 3.28
C THR A 76 9.06 2.22 2.86
N ALA A 77 8.67 2.11 1.61
CA ALA A 77 7.91 0.95 1.16
C ALA A 77 8.77 -0.34 1.15
N GLU A 78 10.05 -0.24 0.78
CA GLU A 78 11.03 -1.34 0.88
C GLU A 78 11.24 -1.79 2.35
N GLU A 79 11.44 -0.85 3.28
CA GLU A 79 11.54 -1.11 4.73
C GLU A 79 10.31 -1.87 5.25
N GLU A 80 9.11 -1.44 4.84
CA GLU A 80 7.87 -2.07 5.29
C GLU A 80 7.70 -3.49 4.73
N MET A 81 8.16 -3.73 3.48
CA MET A 81 8.13 -5.06 2.84
C MET A 81 9.17 -6.02 3.43
N ASP A 82 10.31 -5.53 3.92
CA ASP A 82 11.38 -6.36 4.50
C ASP A 82 10.97 -7.03 5.83
N HIS A 83 9.85 -6.61 6.44
CA HIS A 83 9.30 -7.24 7.63
C HIS A 83 8.69 -8.65 7.39
N GLY A 84 8.72 -9.16 6.16
CA GLY A 84 8.30 -10.53 5.83
C GLY A 84 6.78 -10.73 5.84
N LYS A 85 6.02 -9.65 5.69
CA LYS A 85 4.55 -9.65 5.59
C LYS A 85 4.14 -8.80 4.38
N ASP A 86 3.12 -9.23 3.66
CA ASP A 86 2.53 -8.44 2.58
C ASP A 86 2.15 -7.04 3.08
N VAL A 87 2.32 -6.02 2.23
CA VAL A 87 2.07 -4.62 2.59
C VAL A 87 1.00 -4.02 1.70
N VAL A 88 0.06 -3.31 2.32
CA VAL A 88 -0.87 -2.41 1.64
C VAL A 88 -0.40 -0.99 1.89
N LEU A 89 0.07 -0.35 0.83
CA LEU A 89 0.54 1.03 0.83
C LEU A 89 -0.61 2.00 0.50
N HIS A 90 -0.77 3.05 1.30
CA HIS A 90 -1.74 4.13 1.08
C HIS A 90 -1.03 5.47 0.90
N ASN A 91 -1.62 6.36 0.08
CA ASN A 91 -1.06 7.67 -0.28
C ASN A 91 0.31 7.57 -0.98
N VAL A 92 0.48 6.60 -1.90
CA VAL A 92 1.71 6.37 -2.67
C VAL A 92 1.59 6.76 -4.15
N GLU A 93 0.49 7.37 -4.56
CA GLU A 93 0.29 7.83 -5.94
C GLU A 93 1.31 8.88 -6.38
N ALA A 94 1.77 9.72 -5.44
CA ALA A 94 2.85 10.67 -5.69
C ALA A 94 4.15 9.93 -6.06
N MET A 95 4.45 8.82 -5.38
CA MET A 95 5.59 7.96 -5.73
C MET A 95 5.40 7.39 -7.14
N LEU A 96 4.28 6.72 -7.39
CA LEU A 96 4.02 6.07 -8.69
C LEU A 96 4.01 7.06 -9.85
N SER A 97 3.57 8.30 -9.65
CA SER A 97 3.52 9.33 -10.70
C SER A 97 4.87 9.96 -11.01
N LEU A 98 5.80 9.99 -10.05
CA LEU A 98 7.08 10.69 -10.17
C LEU A 98 8.27 9.76 -10.48
N ILE A 99 8.13 8.45 -10.27
CA ILE A 99 9.14 7.48 -10.72
C ILE A 99 9.03 7.20 -12.24
N THR A 100 10.16 6.78 -12.83
CA THR A 100 10.22 6.39 -14.25
C THR A 100 9.27 5.22 -14.52
N ARG A 101 8.86 5.07 -15.79
CA ARG A 101 8.03 3.93 -16.21
C ARG A 101 8.68 2.59 -15.84
N GLU A 102 9.98 2.43 -16.12
CA GLU A 102 10.75 1.23 -15.80
C GLU A 102 10.70 0.88 -14.30
N LYS A 103 10.92 1.87 -13.42
CA LYS A 103 10.78 1.65 -11.97
C LYS A 103 9.35 1.26 -11.60
N ARG A 104 8.34 1.86 -12.23
CA ARG A 104 6.94 1.55 -11.95
C ARG A 104 6.55 0.15 -12.38
N GLU A 105 7.06 -0.31 -13.52
CA GLU A 105 6.88 -1.69 -14.00
C GLU A 105 7.56 -2.66 -13.02
N TRP A 106 8.80 -2.39 -12.58
CA TRP A 106 9.47 -3.19 -11.56
C TRP A 106 8.70 -3.27 -10.22
N TRP A 107 7.99 -2.22 -9.83
CA TRP A 107 7.14 -2.22 -8.63
C TRP A 107 5.85 -3.05 -8.78
N LEU A 108 5.42 -3.37 -10.00
CA LEU A 108 4.14 -4.02 -10.30
C LEU A 108 4.27 -5.42 -10.92
N GLU A 109 5.47 -5.81 -11.36
CA GLU A 109 5.83 -7.11 -11.95
C GLU A 109 6.41 -8.07 -10.92
#